data_AF-A0A2P6NKH8-F1
#
_entry.id   AF-A0A2P6NKH8-F1
#
_cell.length_a   1.000
_cell.length_b   1.000
_cell.length_c   1.000
_cell.angle_alpha   90.00
_cell.angle_beta   90.00
_cell.angle_gamma   90.00
#
_symmetry.space_group_name_H-M   'P 1'
#
loop_
_entity.id
_entity.type
_entity.pdbx_description
1 polymer ?
#
loop_
_entity_poly.entity_id
_entity_poly.type
_entity_poly.pdbx_seq_one_letter_code
_entity_poly.pdbx_strand_id
1 'polypeptide(L)'
;MPFNHIGITVSYVEKSRTSYGPALKPIEHTMLKQIPKEYTCGKTVYGYGTTSLDFWITGDWTNSGKQESKREEDTTVNRVAQYRPAYYSAFLFDSDGHNIEIFTFSSD
;
A
#
# COMPACT_ATOMS: atom_id res chain seq x y z
N MET A 1 -12.89 12.70 14.48
CA MET A 1 -12.80 11.24 14.32
C MET A 1 -11.38 10.94 13.90
N PRO A 2 -10.62 10.09 14.62
CA PRO A 2 -9.35 9.63 14.08
C PRO A 2 -9.61 8.88 12.76
N PHE A 3 -8.61 8.90 11.89
CA PHE A 3 -8.58 8.22 10.61
C PHE A 3 -9.04 6.75 10.78
N ASN A 4 -10.00 6.29 9.97
CA ASN A 4 -10.57 4.94 10.12
C ASN A 4 -9.93 3.91 9.20
N HIS A 5 -9.73 4.25 7.93
CA HIS A 5 -9.02 3.41 6.96
C HIS A 5 -8.52 4.29 5.82
N ILE A 6 -7.56 3.76 5.05
CA ILE A 6 -7.10 4.35 3.79
C ILE A 6 -7.25 3.34 2.66
N GLY A 7 -7.54 3.81 1.45
CA GLY A 7 -7.57 2.99 0.26
C GLY A 7 -6.74 3.62 -0.86
N ILE A 8 -6.04 2.78 -1.61
CA ILE A 8 -5.30 3.17 -2.81
C ILE A 8 -5.79 2.38 -4.03
N THR A 9 -5.71 3.01 -5.19
CA THR A 9 -5.98 2.35 -6.47
C THR A 9 -4.67 1.87 -7.08
N VAL A 10 -4.61 0.61 -7.50
CA VAL A 10 -3.43 -0.02 -8.12
C VAL A 10 -3.80 -0.55 -9.49
N SER A 11 -2.86 -0.53 -10.44
CA SER A 11 -3.12 -0.96 -11.81
C SER A 11 -3.20 -2.49 -11.91
N TYR A 12 -2.35 -3.21 -11.17
CA TYR A 12 -2.33 -4.68 -11.15
C TYR A 12 -2.61 -5.21 -9.75
N VAL A 13 -3.89 -5.43 -9.46
CA VAL A 13 -4.36 -5.76 -8.11
C VAL A 13 -3.82 -7.09 -7.58
N GLU A 14 -3.69 -8.11 -8.43
CA GLU A 14 -3.12 -9.41 -8.00
C GLU A 14 -1.62 -9.32 -7.70
N LYS A 15 -0.87 -8.61 -8.55
CA LYS A 15 0.57 -8.36 -8.33
C LYS A 15 0.77 -7.58 -7.04
N SER A 16 -0.03 -6.54 -6.84
CA SER A 16 -0.06 -5.75 -5.62
C SER A 16 -0.41 -6.63 -4.41
N ARG A 17 -1.42 -7.50 -4.52
CA ARG A 17 -1.80 -8.41 -3.44
C ARG A 17 -0.65 -9.30 -2.99
N THR A 18 0.10 -9.86 -3.95
CA THR A 18 1.27 -10.70 -3.67
C THR A 18 2.47 -9.94 -3.11
N SER A 19 2.54 -8.62 -3.34
CA SER A 19 3.61 -7.75 -2.84
C SER A 19 3.29 -7.21 -1.44
N TYR A 20 2.09 -6.67 -1.25
CA TYR A 20 1.63 -6.09 0.01
C TYR A 20 1.45 -7.13 1.11
N GLY A 21 1.00 -8.35 0.79
CA GLY A 21 0.79 -9.39 1.80
C GLY A 21 2.03 -9.70 2.65
N PRO A 22 3.17 -10.08 2.05
CA PRO A 22 4.41 -10.29 2.79
C PRO A 22 4.97 -9.02 3.43
N ALA A 23 4.84 -7.85 2.78
CA ALA A 23 5.38 -6.59 3.30
C ALA A 23 4.66 -6.10 4.56
N LEU A 24 3.37 -6.39 4.67
CA LEU A 24 2.53 -5.99 5.80
C LEU A 24 2.55 -7.00 6.95
N LYS A 25 2.95 -8.25 6.70
CA LYS A 25 3.01 -9.32 7.70
C LYS A 25 3.87 -8.98 8.94
N PRO A 26 5.03 -8.30 8.85
CA PRO A 26 5.84 -7.95 10.02
C PRO A 26 5.16 -7.00 11.01
N ILE A 27 4.17 -6.23 10.55
CA ILE A 27 3.31 -5.37 11.39
C ILE A 27 1.95 -6.02 11.66
N GLU A 28 1.89 -7.36 11.56
CA GLU A 28 0.71 -8.21 11.81
C GLU A 28 -0.48 -7.97 10.88
N HIS A 29 -0.32 -7.13 9.85
CA HIS A 29 -1.35 -6.87 8.87
C HIS A 29 -1.40 -8.00 7.84
N THR A 30 -2.57 -8.62 7.67
CA THR A 30 -2.80 -9.70 6.71
C THR A 30 -4.00 -9.39 5.82
N MET A 31 -4.15 -10.09 4.68
CA MET A 31 -5.33 -9.94 3.84
C MET A 31 -6.52 -10.65 4.51
N LEU A 32 -7.42 -9.86 5.07
CA LEU A 32 -8.57 -10.38 5.82
C LEU A 32 -9.80 -10.56 4.94
N LYS A 33 -9.94 -9.74 3.88
CA LYS A 33 -11.15 -9.76 3.06
C LYS A 33 -10.88 -9.41 1.60
N GLN A 34 -11.55 -10.16 0.71
CA GLN A 34 -11.83 -9.74 -0.66
C GLN A 34 -13.31 -9.33 -0.75
N ILE A 35 -13.59 -8.16 -1.31
CA ILE A 35 -14.98 -7.72 -1.50
C ILE A 35 -15.52 -8.32 -2.81
N PRO A 36 -16.71 -8.97 -2.80
CA PRO A 36 -17.34 -9.46 -4.02
C PRO A 36 -17.56 -8.35 -5.05
N LYS A 37 -17.41 -8.68 -6.34
CA LYS A 37 -17.39 -7.69 -7.43
C LYS A 37 -18.72 -6.97 -7.61
N GLU A 38 -19.80 -7.59 -7.17
CA GLU A 38 -21.16 -7.03 -7.17
C GLU A 38 -21.28 -5.76 -6.31
N TYR A 39 -20.41 -5.61 -5.31
CA TYR A 39 -20.41 -4.45 -4.39
C TYR A 39 -19.35 -3.40 -4.74
N THR A 40 -18.56 -3.63 -5.79
CA THR A 40 -17.37 -2.80 -6.12
C THR A 40 -17.43 -2.28 -7.55
N CYS A 41 -18.62 -2.28 -8.16
CA CYS A 41 -18.81 -1.91 -9.57
C CYS A 41 -17.86 -2.70 -10.51
N GLY A 42 -17.67 -4.00 -10.23
CA GLY A 42 -16.82 -4.89 -11.03
C GLY A 42 -15.32 -4.85 -10.71
N LYS A 43 -14.87 -4.01 -9.78
CA LYS A 43 -13.46 -3.87 -9.40
C LYS A 43 -13.04 -4.96 -8.40
N THR A 44 -11.78 -5.36 -8.42
CA THR A 44 -11.24 -6.24 -7.38
C THR A 44 -10.74 -5.40 -6.21
N VAL A 45 -11.17 -5.73 -5.00
CA VAL A 45 -10.81 -5.01 -3.77
C VAL A 45 -10.32 -5.98 -2.71
N TYR A 46 -9.12 -5.74 -2.19
CA TYR A 46 -8.55 -6.46 -1.05
C TYR A 46 -8.35 -5.53 0.14
N GLY A 47 -8.78 -5.98 1.31
CA GLY A 47 -8.61 -5.29 2.57
C GLY A 47 -7.64 -6.01 3.48
N TYR A 48 -6.75 -5.23 4.08
CA TYR A 48 -5.70 -5.65 5.00
C TYR A 48 -5.90 -5.06 6.39
N GLY A 49 -5.48 -5.81 7.39
CA GLY A 49 -5.40 -5.33 8.76
C GLY A 49 -5.10 -6.44 9.76
N THR A 50 -5.26 -6.12 11.05
CA THR A 50 -5.04 -7.06 12.17
C THR A 50 -6.36 -7.66 12.64
N THR A 51 -7.26 -6.81 13.12
CA THR A 51 -8.62 -7.14 13.58
C THR A 51 -9.69 -6.31 12.88
N SER A 52 -9.34 -5.10 12.46
CA SER A 52 -10.11 -4.22 11.56
C SER A 52 -9.47 -4.18 10.17
N LEU A 53 -10.19 -3.61 9.19
CA LEU A 53 -9.74 -3.45 7.81
C LEU A 53 -9.29 -2.01 7.60
N ASP A 54 -8.00 -1.76 7.78
CA ASP A 54 -7.45 -0.40 7.88
C ASP A 54 -6.79 0.05 6.56
N PHE A 55 -6.35 -0.88 5.72
CA PHE A 55 -5.69 -0.62 4.45
C PHE A 55 -6.34 -1.37 3.29
N TRP A 56 -6.66 -0.65 2.21
CA TRP A 56 -7.36 -1.22 1.05
C TRP A 56 -6.57 -1.01 -0.23
N ILE A 57 -6.50 -2.05 -1.06
CA ILE A 57 -6.06 -1.95 -2.46
C ILE A 57 -7.25 -2.26 -3.37
N THR A 58 -7.48 -1.37 -4.34
CA THR A 58 -8.53 -1.52 -5.35
C THR A 58 -7.89 -1.50 -6.72
N GLY A 59 -8.27 -2.41 -7.61
CA GLY A 59 -7.82 -2.36 -8.99
C GLY A 59 -8.80 -3.04 -9.92
N ASP A 60 -8.67 -2.74 -11.20
CA ASP A 60 -9.60 -3.18 -12.22
C ASP A 60 -9.06 -4.29 -13.12
N TRP A 61 -7.76 -4.59 -13.01
CA TRP A 61 -7.08 -5.43 -13.97
C TRP A 61 -6.51 -6.72 -13.35
N THR A 62 -7.04 -7.87 -13.79
CA THR A 62 -6.55 -9.20 -13.36
C THR A 62 -5.59 -9.86 -14.36
N ASN A 63 -5.37 -9.33 -15.57
CA ASN A 63 -4.22 -9.60 -16.46
C ASN A 63 -4.47 -9.02 -17.85
N SER A 64 -3.61 -8.10 -18.32
CA SER A 64 -3.25 -7.88 -19.75
C SER A 64 -2.45 -6.59 -19.94
N GLY A 65 -1.23 -6.73 -20.46
CA GLY A 65 -0.42 -5.63 -20.97
C GLY A 65 0.49 -5.00 -19.93
N LYS A 66 1.80 -5.18 -20.09
CA LYS A 66 2.84 -4.45 -19.37
C LYS A 66 2.71 -2.95 -19.65
N GLN A 67 2.52 -2.12 -18.62
CA GLN A 67 3.05 -0.76 -18.65
C GLN A 67 4.24 -0.71 -17.69
N GLU A 68 5.44 -0.75 -18.26
CA GLU A 68 6.65 -0.34 -17.55
C GLU A 68 6.63 1.19 -17.51
N SER A 69 6.35 1.77 -16.34
CA SER A 69 6.66 3.18 -16.12
C SER A 69 8.19 3.29 -16.08
N LYS A 70 8.77 4.00 -17.05
CA LYS A 70 10.18 4.40 -16.94
C LYS A 70 10.26 5.42 -15.81
N ARG A 71 10.84 5.01 -14.68
CA ARG A 71 11.17 5.91 -13.58
C ARG A 71 12.34 6.78 -14.03
N GLU A 72 12.09 8.04 -14.33
CA GLU A 72 13.15 9.05 -14.27
C GLU A 72 13.41 9.36 -12.81
N GLU A 73 14.60 8.97 -12.34
CA GLU A 73 15.07 9.32 -11.01
C GLU A 73 15.48 10.80 -11.02
N ASP A 74 14.56 11.66 -10.61
CA ASP A 74 14.87 13.07 -10.38
C ASP A 74 15.72 13.20 -9.10
N THR A 75 17.03 13.23 -9.31
CA THR A 75 18.05 13.42 -8.26
C THR A 75 18.15 14.86 -7.75
N THR A 76 17.36 15.81 -8.29
CA THR A 76 17.47 17.23 -7.91
C THR A 76 16.61 17.62 -6.71
N VAL A 77 15.72 16.74 -6.23
CA VAL A 77 14.88 17.03 -5.08
C VAL A 77 15.56 16.56 -3.78
N ASN A 78 16.27 17.47 -3.12
CA ASN A 78 16.70 17.31 -1.72
C ASN A 78 15.46 17.33 -0.81
N ARG A 79 14.70 16.23 -0.74
CA ARG A 79 13.64 16.04 0.25
C ARG A 79 14.32 15.73 1.59
N VAL A 80 14.72 16.76 2.32
CA VAL A 80 15.12 16.61 3.72
C VAL A 80 13.84 16.36 4.51
N ALA A 81 13.51 15.10 4.71
CA ALA A 81 12.44 14.74 5.62
C ALA A 81 12.86 15.13 7.05
N GLN A 82 12.19 16.13 7.61
CA GLN A 82 12.37 16.51 9.00
C GLN A 82 11.65 15.51 9.90
N TYR A 83 12.34 14.41 10.22
CA TYR A 83 11.88 13.43 11.20
C TYR A 83 12.31 13.83 12.61
N ARG A 84 11.55 13.39 13.62
CA ARG A 84 11.87 13.63 15.03
C ARG A 84 12.86 12.56 15.54
N PRO A 85 13.63 12.84 16.61
CA PRO A 85 14.31 11.78 17.36
C PRO A 85 13.31 10.67 17.73
N ALA A 86 13.75 9.40 17.68
CA ALA A 86 12.94 8.19 17.82
C ALA A 86 12.01 7.81 16.64
N TYR A 87 12.08 8.52 15.51
CA TYR A 87 11.39 8.11 14.27
C TYR A 87 12.13 6.97 13.58
N TYR A 88 11.51 5.80 13.50
CA TYR A 88 12.02 4.66 12.72
C TYR A 88 10.97 4.26 11.67
N SER A 89 11.35 4.28 10.39
CA SER A 89 10.44 3.94 9.29
C SER A 89 11.01 2.95 8.29
N ALA A 90 10.11 2.35 7.52
CA ALA A 90 10.39 1.52 6.36
C ALA A 90 9.54 2.01 5.18
N PHE A 91 10.11 1.95 3.98
CA PHE A 91 9.46 2.37 2.74
C PHE A 91 9.24 1.17 1.81
N LEU A 92 8.07 1.11 1.20
CA LEU A 92 7.70 0.16 0.17
C LEU A 92 7.23 0.92 -1.06
N PHE A 93 7.94 0.74 -2.19
CA PHE A 93 7.45 1.18 -3.49
C PHE A 93 6.68 0.05 -4.17
N ASP A 94 5.43 0.31 -4.54
CA ASP A 94 4.67 -0.65 -5.34
C ASP A 94 4.94 -0.51 -6.85
N SER A 95 4.34 -1.39 -7.65
CA SER A 95 4.52 -1.38 -9.10
C SER A 95 3.94 -0.16 -9.81
N ASP A 96 3.05 0.57 -9.15
CA ASP A 96 2.45 1.81 -9.64
C ASP A 96 3.26 3.05 -9.20
N GLY A 97 4.31 2.84 -8.38
CA GLY A 97 5.17 3.89 -7.88
C GLY A 97 4.66 4.56 -6.60
N HIS A 98 3.62 4.02 -5.95
CA HIS A 98 3.21 4.52 -4.64
C HIS A 98 4.33 4.29 -3.63
N ASN A 99 4.68 5.33 -2.87
CA ASN A 99 5.60 5.22 -1.75
C ASN A 99 4.80 5.03 -0.45
N ILE A 100 4.80 3.81 0.07
CA ILE A 100 4.14 3.47 1.33
C ILE A 100 5.18 3.51 2.45
N GLU A 101 5.03 4.45 3.37
CA GLU A 101 5.86 4.59 4.56
C GLU A 101 5.12 4.06 5.77
N ILE A 102 5.76 3.15 6.50
CA ILE A 102 5.31 2.69 7.81
C ILE A 102 6.35 3.17 8.81
N PHE A 103 5.90 3.84 9.87
CA PHE A 103 6.79 4.36 10.89
C PHE A 103 6.30 4.03 12.29
N THR A 104 7.25 4.06 13.22
CA THR A 104 6.98 3.98 14.66
C THR A 104 7.76 5.09 15.38
N PHE A 105 7.28 5.43 16.57
CA PHE A 105 8.05 6.16 17.56
C PHE A 105 8.37 5.21 18.69
N SER A 106 9.66 5.00 19.00
CA SER A 106 10.00 4.37 20.27
C SER A 106 9.77 5.37 21.40
N SER A 107 8.95 5.02 22.38
CA SER A 107 9.00 5.69 23.68
C SER A 107 10.25 5.18 24.42
N ASP A 108 11.08 6.11 24.90
CA ASP A 108 12.14 5.80 25.88
C ASP A 108 11.58 5.08 27.11
#